data_AF-A0A971BN44-F1
#
_entry.id   AF-A0A971BN44-F1
#
_cell.length_a   1.000
_cell.length_b   1.000
_cell.length_c   1.000
_cell.angle_alpha   90.00
_cell.angle_beta   90.00
_cell.angle_gamma   90.00
#
_symmetry.space_group_name_H-M   'P 1'
#
loop_
_entity.id
_entity.type
_entity.pdbx_description
1 polymer ?
#
loop_
_entity_poly.entity_id
_entity_poly.type
_entity_poly.pdbx_seq_one_letter_code
_entity_poly.pdbx_strand_id
1 'polypeptide(L)'
;MFSGRRLLILLLLGTLVLIPACSGEKSPAQKPAPQTKKPELPEQFKIVVKETDAIIKEADKKIKLDNYSILESSDTGQNKDTGQQKETGKKESGQGNIKSMLDNWQKEQTSLKQIHRNWNKLQVKATQAGLNMESRHKFDQSLDRLTDSINAKNTENTIIKAIELYDGFDSIAQVFNTPIPPVYYQTKYEIMKASALAMQGKWEEGKKQCQHMLREWNTLKMQADKIDNQVVSCTDASIRDLCRAIDNKSVGLVSIKTDIAIENMNKLSEEFKRNNMTGKK
;
A
#
# COMPACT_ATOMS: atom_id res chain seq x y z
N MET A 1 73.27 22.20 62.42
CA MET A 1 74.49 22.72 61.75
C MET A 1 74.09 23.78 60.75
N PHE A 2 74.92 24.80 60.65
CA PHE A 2 74.69 26.13 60.07
C PHE A 2 74.52 26.18 58.55
N SER A 3 74.09 27.38 58.12
CA SER A 3 74.32 28.04 56.83
C SER A 3 73.25 27.81 55.77
N GLY A 4 72.75 28.81 55.04
CA GLY A 4 73.16 30.21 54.95
C GLY A 4 72.84 30.76 53.56
N ARG A 5 72.06 31.84 53.51
CA ARG A 5 72.03 32.95 52.53
C ARG A 5 72.46 32.76 51.06
N ARG A 6 71.49 33.15 50.20
CA ARG A 6 71.55 34.18 49.12
C ARG A 6 72.27 33.89 47.79
N LEU A 7 71.43 33.97 46.74
CA LEU A 7 71.55 34.76 45.50
C LEU A 7 72.61 34.36 44.46
N LEU A 8 72.17 33.82 43.31
CA LEU A 8 72.58 34.35 42.00
C LEU A 8 71.58 33.95 40.89
N ILE A 9 71.23 34.94 40.08
CA ILE A 9 70.34 34.89 38.91
C ILE A 9 71.12 34.30 37.73
N LEU A 10 70.56 33.33 37.01
CA LEU A 10 70.86 33.10 35.59
C LEU A 10 69.58 32.67 34.86
N LEU A 11 69.10 33.59 34.03
CA LEU A 11 68.06 33.45 33.02
C LEU A 11 68.54 32.50 31.92
N LEU A 12 67.79 31.42 31.64
CA LEU A 12 67.78 30.78 30.33
C LEU A 12 66.37 30.25 30.05
N LEU A 13 65.75 30.88 29.04
CA LEU A 13 64.45 30.54 28.49
C LEU A 13 64.43 29.12 27.91
N GLY A 14 63.34 28.40 28.17
CA GLY A 14 63.03 27.10 27.57
C GLY A 14 61.56 26.72 27.74
N THR A 15 60.69 27.41 26.99
CA THR A 15 59.37 26.99 26.49
C THR A 15 58.51 26.06 27.37
N LEU A 16 57.65 26.66 28.18
CA LEU A 16 56.50 26.01 28.81
C LEU A 16 55.35 25.92 27.79
N VAL A 17 54.97 24.69 27.41
CA VAL A 17 53.76 24.40 26.64
C VAL A 17 52.56 24.69 27.54
N LEU A 18 51.95 25.86 27.35
CA LEU A 18 50.65 26.21 27.90
C LEU A 18 49.58 25.76 26.92
N ILE A 19 48.75 24.83 27.40
CA ILE A 19 47.54 24.35 26.75
C ILE A 19 46.61 25.57 26.56
N PRO A 20 46.19 25.92 25.34
CA PRO A 20 45.12 26.87 25.17
C PRO A 20 43.81 26.22 25.61
N ALA A 21 43.25 26.76 26.68
CA ALA A 21 41.83 26.65 26.97
C ALA A 21 41.05 27.23 25.79
N CYS A 22 40.57 26.36 24.90
CA CYS A 22 39.60 26.74 23.89
C CYS A 22 38.25 27.01 24.56
N SER A 23 37.89 28.28 24.56
CA SER A 23 36.53 28.81 24.57
C SER A 23 35.59 27.96 23.72
N GLY A 24 34.71 27.20 24.38
CA GLY A 24 33.59 26.53 23.74
C GLY A 24 32.49 27.56 23.46
N GLU A 25 32.50 28.13 22.25
CA GLU A 25 31.32 28.77 21.69
C GLU A 25 30.17 27.76 21.69
N LYS A 26 29.10 28.09 22.43
CA LYS A 26 27.82 27.41 22.28
C LYS A 26 27.38 27.65 20.84
N SER A 27 27.41 26.61 20.01
CA SER A 27 26.73 26.63 18.72
C SER A 27 25.30 27.13 18.97
N PRO A 28 24.83 28.16 18.25
CA PRO A 28 23.45 28.60 18.42
C PRO A 28 22.57 27.41 18.08
N ALA A 29 21.73 27.00 19.03
CA ALA A 29 20.69 26.03 18.80
C ALA A 29 19.97 26.44 17.51
N GLN A 30 20.09 25.62 16.45
CA GLN A 30 19.29 25.78 15.25
C GLN A 30 17.83 25.84 15.72
N LYS A 31 17.22 27.02 15.60
CA LYS A 31 15.76 27.14 15.71
C LYS A 31 15.18 26.06 14.78
N PRO A 32 14.16 25.31 15.21
CA PRO A 32 13.48 24.39 14.31
C PRO A 32 13.15 25.16 13.03
N ALA A 33 13.54 24.61 11.87
CA ALA A 33 13.16 25.17 10.60
C ALA A 33 11.65 25.44 10.63
N PRO A 34 11.16 26.57 10.09
CA PRO A 34 9.73 26.82 10.01
C PRO A 34 9.08 25.59 9.39
N GLN A 35 8.11 24.97 10.07
CA GLN A 35 7.33 23.89 9.48
C GLN A 35 6.61 24.47 8.26
N THR A 36 7.20 24.31 7.09
CA THR A 36 6.58 24.69 5.82
C THR A 36 5.31 23.87 5.73
N LYS A 37 4.16 24.55 5.72
CA LYS A 37 2.84 23.92 5.62
C LYS A 37 2.85 23.03 4.36
N LYS A 38 2.57 21.74 4.53
CA LYS A 38 2.55 20.78 3.41
C LYS A 38 1.58 21.26 2.32
N PRO A 39 1.95 21.13 1.03
CA PRO A 39 1.06 21.50 -0.07
C PRO A 39 -0.18 20.61 -0.10
N GLU A 40 -1.28 21.14 -0.66
CA GLU A 40 -2.52 20.36 -0.83
C GLU A 40 -2.32 19.15 -1.76
N LEU A 41 -3.03 18.07 -1.47
CA LEU A 41 -2.98 16.83 -2.25
C LEU A 41 -3.41 17.08 -3.72
N PRO A 42 -2.54 16.84 -4.71
CA PRO A 42 -2.89 17.06 -6.11
C PRO A 42 -3.95 16.07 -6.60
N GLU A 43 -4.85 16.51 -7.48
CA GLU A 43 -5.89 15.64 -8.07
C GLU A 43 -5.31 14.41 -8.79
N GLN A 44 -4.10 14.54 -9.33
CA GLN A 44 -3.37 13.43 -9.96
C GLN A 44 -3.21 12.23 -9.01
N PHE A 45 -2.98 12.46 -7.72
CA PHE A 45 -2.87 11.38 -6.74
C PHE A 45 -4.16 10.55 -6.67
N LYS A 46 -5.32 11.21 -6.61
CA LYS A 46 -6.62 10.52 -6.56
C LYS A 46 -6.87 9.69 -7.81
N ILE A 47 -6.50 10.23 -8.98
CA ILE A 47 -6.61 9.51 -10.25
C ILE A 47 -5.72 8.26 -10.23
N VAL A 48 -4.44 8.39 -9.83
CA VAL A 48 -3.52 7.25 -9.82
C VAL A 48 -4.00 6.15 -8.85
N VAL A 49 -4.49 6.52 -7.65
CA VAL A 49 -5.10 5.57 -6.71
C VAL A 49 -6.31 4.87 -7.33
N LYS A 50 -7.25 5.64 -7.88
CA LYS A 50 -8.49 5.11 -8.48
C LYS A 50 -8.21 4.15 -9.63
N GLU A 51 -7.29 4.49 -10.52
CA GLU A 51 -6.96 3.65 -11.68
C GLU A 51 -6.18 2.39 -11.25
N THR A 52 -5.39 2.47 -10.18
CA THR A 52 -4.75 1.28 -9.57
C THR A 52 -5.81 0.35 -8.96
N ASP A 53 -6.77 0.90 -8.21
CA ASP A 53 -7.92 0.16 -7.68
C ASP A 53 -8.74 -0.51 -8.81
N ALA A 54 -8.90 0.17 -9.95
CA ALA A 54 -9.61 -0.37 -11.11
C ALA A 54 -8.90 -1.58 -11.72
N ILE A 55 -7.58 -1.55 -11.85
CA ILE A 55 -6.78 -2.69 -12.32
C ILE A 55 -6.90 -3.87 -11.36
N ILE A 56 -6.76 -3.63 -10.05
CA ILE A 56 -6.91 -4.67 -9.01
C ILE A 56 -8.28 -5.32 -9.11
N LYS A 57 -9.35 -4.51 -9.22
CA LYS A 57 -10.72 -4.99 -9.31
C LYS A 57 -11.00 -5.82 -10.57
N GLU A 58 -10.48 -5.40 -11.73
CA GLU A 58 -10.68 -6.17 -12.97
C GLU A 58 -9.87 -7.47 -12.97
N ALA A 59 -8.63 -7.44 -12.46
CA ALA A 59 -7.82 -8.64 -12.31
C ALA A 59 -8.43 -9.65 -11.31
N ASP A 60 -8.90 -9.17 -10.16
CA ASP A 60 -9.62 -9.98 -9.17
C ASP A 60 -10.90 -10.62 -9.76
N LYS A 61 -11.68 -9.83 -10.51
CA LYS A 61 -12.85 -10.32 -11.22
C LYS A 61 -12.49 -11.44 -12.20
N LYS A 62 -11.41 -11.29 -12.97
CA LYS A 62 -10.93 -12.32 -13.90
C LYS A 62 -10.50 -13.59 -13.17
N ILE A 63 -9.79 -13.48 -12.05
CA ILE A 63 -9.41 -14.62 -11.20
C ILE A 63 -10.65 -15.35 -10.68
N LYS A 64 -11.64 -14.60 -10.17
CA LYS A 64 -12.92 -15.16 -9.70
C LYS A 64 -13.62 -15.92 -10.83
N LEU A 65 -13.73 -15.31 -12.02
CA LEU A 65 -14.36 -15.94 -13.20
C LEU A 65 -13.63 -17.22 -13.65
N ASP A 66 -12.31 -17.20 -13.67
CA ASP A 66 -11.49 -18.36 -14.04
C ASP A 66 -11.73 -19.53 -13.06
N ASN A 67 -11.72 -19.24 -11.75
CA ASN A 67 -12.00 -20.24 -10.72
C ASN A 67 -13.42 -20.83 -10.79
N TYR A 68 -14.44 -20.04 -11.13
CA TYR A 68 -15.81 -20.56 -11.33
C TYR A 68 -15.90 -21.45 -12.59
N SER A 69 -15.18 -21.14 -13.66
CA SER A 69 -15.20 -21.92 -14.90
C SER A 69 -14.57 -23.32 -14.76
N ILE A 70 -13.60 -23.47 -13.86
CA ILE A 70 -12.96 -24.77 -13.54
C ILE A 70 -13.91 -25.67 -12.75
N LEU A 71 -14.78 -25.11 -11.89
CA LEU A 71 -15.76 -25.86 -11.10
C LEU A 71 -16.92 -26.41 -11.95
N GLU A 72 -17.37 -25.70 -12.99
CA GLU A 72 -18.38 -26.22 -13.93
C GLU A 72 -17.84 -27.32 -14.85
N SER A 73 -16.52 -27.33 -15.09
CA SER A 73 -15.86 -28.31 -15.98
C SER A 73 -15.53 -29.63 -15.28
N SER A 74 -15.60 -29.68 -13.95
CA SER A 74 -15.22 -30.86 -13.14
C SER A 74 -16.38 -31.75 -12.70
N ASP A 75 -17.64 -31.43 -13.08
CA ASP A 75 -18.85 -32.20 -12.71
C ASP A 75 -19.44 -33.07 -13.84
N THR A 76 -18.62 -33.49 -14.82
CA THR A 76 -19.05 -34.41 -15.90
C THR A 76 -18.21 -35.69 -15.97
N GLY A 77 -17.88 -36.23 -14.79
CA GLY A 77 -16.92 -37.30 -14.64
C GLY A 77 -17.42 -38.63 -14.05
N GLN A 78 -18.70 -39.03 -14.14
CA GLN A 78 -19.09 -40.45 -13.99
C GLN A 78 -20.57 -40.73 -14.33
N ASN A 79 -20.86 -41.27 -15.53
CA ASN A 79 -21.58 -42.54 -15.70
C ASN A 79 -21.74 -42.91 -17.19
N LYS A 80 -21.50 -44.20 -17.49
CA LYS A 80 -21.75 -44.87 -18.77
C LYS A 80 -23.18 -45.44 -18.82
N ASP A 81 -23.71 -45.50 -20.05
CA ASP A 81 -24.89 -46.25 -20.55
C ASP A 81 -26.29 -45.75 -20.11
N THR A 82 -27.31 -45.54 -20.96
CA THR A 82 -27.66 -45.97 -22.34
C THR A 82 -28.70 -45.00 -22.92
N GLY A 83 -28.82 -44.91 -24.27
CA GLY A 83 -30.09 -44.55 -24.93
C GLY A 83 -30.15 -43.23 -25.74
N GLN A 84 -30.37 -43.36 -27.06
CA GLN A 84 -30.68 -42.30 -28.04
C GLN A 84 -31.88 -41.41 -27.66
N GLN A 85 -31.80 -40.08 -27.83
CA GLN A 85 -32.34 -39.34 -28.98
C GLN A 85 -32.09 -37.82 -28.86
N LYS A 86 -31.92 -37.20 -30.03
CA LYS A 86 -31.67 -35.77 -30.36
C LYS A 86 -32.27 -34.72 -29.41
N GLU A 87 -31.41 -33.81 -28.96
CA GLU A 87 -31.70 -32.37 -28.94
C GLU A 87 -30.40 -31.57 -29.12
N THR A 88 -30.28 -30.92 -30.29
CA THR A 88 -29.23 -29.93 -30.58
C THR A 88 -29.54 -28.64 -29.81
N GLY A 89 -29.09 -28.59 -28.55
CA GLY A 89 -29.24 -27.45 -27.65
C GLY A 89 -27.89 -26.83 -27.28
N LYS A 90 -27.46 -25.84 -28.08
CA LYS A 90 -26.82 -24.58 -27.66
C LYS A 90 -26.06 -24.60 -26.29
N LYS A 91 -24.89 -25.23 -26.23
CA LYS A 91 -23.91 -25.08 -25.11
C LYS A 91 -22.71 -24.18 -25.42
N GLU A 92 -22.62 -23.62 -26.62
CA GLU A 92 -21.44 -22.81 -27.04
C GLU A 92 -21.50 -21.33 -26.61
N SER A 93 -22.64 -20.79 -26.16
CA SER A 93 -22.76 -19.35 -25.89
C SER A 93 -22.22 -18.88 -24.53
N GLY A 94 -22.03 -19.78 -23.56
CA GLY A 94 -21.51 -19.44 -22.23
C GLY A 94 -19.98 -19.37 -22.19
N GLN A 95 -19.33 -20.41 -22.70
CA GLN A 95 -17.87 -20.58 -22.62
C GLN A 95 -17.11 -19.59 -23.52
N GLY A 96 -17.65 -19.28 -24.72
CA GLY A 96 -17.08 -18.26 -25.61
C GLY A 96 -17.15 -16.84 -25.05
N ASN A 97 -18.20 -16.53 -24.27
CA ASN A 97 -18.37 -15.23 -23.63
C ASN A 97 -17.42 -15.05 -22.43
N ILE A 98 -17.23 -16.08 -21.60
CA ILE A 98 -16.28 -16.07 -20.48
C ILE A 98 -14.85 -15.91 -21.00
N LYS A 99 -14.44 -16.67 -22.01
CA LYS A 99 -13.09 -16.54 -22.60
C LYS A 99 -12.84 -15.15 -23.18
N SER A 100 -13.81 -14.60 -23.93
CA SER A 100 -13.74 -13.23 -24.44
C SER A 100 -13.55 -12.19 -23.32
N MET A 101 -14.20 -12.42 -22.17
CA MET A 101 -14.09 -11.55 -21.00
C MET A 101 -12.73 -11.65 -20.30
N LEU A 102 -12.16 -12.85 -20.18
CA LEU A 102 -10.82 -13.08 -19.63
C LEU A 102 -9.73 -12.48 -20.55
N ASP A 103 -9.91 -12.60 -21.86
CA ASP A 103 -8.98 -12.10 -22.88
C ASP A 103 -9.11 -10.59 -23.16
N ASN A 104 -10.10 -9.91 -22.57
CA ASN A 104 -10.29 -8.47 -22.72
C ASN A 104 -9.44 -7.68 -21.71
N TRP A 105 -8.39 -7.00 -22.19
CA TRP A 105 -7.46 -6.21 -21.38
C TRP A 105 -7.61 -4.70 -21.56
N GLN A 106 -8.68 -4.26 -22.23
CA GLN A 106 -8.84 -2.86 -22.63
C GLN A 106 -8.96 -1.92 -21.42
N LYS A 107 -9.61 -2.37 -20.35
CA LYS A 107 -9.78 -1.56 -19.13
C LYS A 107 -8.46 -1.38 -18.40
N GLU A 108 -7.72 -2.46 -18.19
CA GLU A 108 -6.41 -2.44 -17.54
C GLU A 108 -5.42 -1.59 -18.33
N GLN A 109 -5.39 -1.72 -19.66
CA GLN A 109 -4.57 -0.88 -20.53
C GLN A 109 -4.96 0.60 -20.48
N THR A 110 -6.25 0.90 -20.37
CA THR A 110 -6.74 2.28 -20.25
C THR A 110 -6.32 2.88 -18.90
N SER A 111 -6.55 2.17 -17.81
CA SER A 111 -6.14 2.57 -16.47
C SER A 111 -4.62 2.73 -16.37
N LEU A 112 -3.84 1.80 -16.93
CA LEU A 112 -2.38 1.87 -16.95
C LEU A 112 -1.88 3.15 -17.65
N LYS A 113 -2.46 3.51 -18.81
CA LYS A 113 -2.12 4.76 -19.50
C LYS A 113 -2.45 5.99 -18.66
N GLN A 114 -3.56 5.97 -17.91
CA GLN A 114 -3.93 7.05 -17.01
C GLN A 114 -2.97 7.16 -15.82
N ILE A 115 -2.53 6.03 -15.26
CA ILE A 115 -1.52 6.00 -14.19
C ILE A 115 -0.23 6.65 -14.68
N HIS A 116 0.36 6.21 -15.79
CA HIS A 116 1.59 6.78 -16.34
C HIS A 116 1.49 8.30 -16.57
N ARG A 117 0.40 8.75 -17.20
CA ARG A 117 0.17 10.18 -17.48
C ARG A 117 0.07 11.02 -16.22
N ASN A 118 -0.61 10.53 -15.19
CA ASN A 118 -0.83 11.29 -13.96
C ASN A 118 0.35 11.17 -13.00
N TRP A 119 1.04 10.03 -12.98
CA TRP A 119 2.28 9.85 -12.24
C TRP A 119 3.36 10.83 -12.70
N ASN A 120 3.57 10.99 -14.01
CA ASN A 120 4.55 11.96 -14.54
C ASN A 120 4.35 13.39 -13.97
N LYS A 121 3.10 13.83 -13.82
CA LYS A 121 2.77 15.14 -13.22
C LYS A 121 2.87 15.11 -11.69
N LEU A 122 2.42 14.03 -11.06
CA LEU A 122 2.43 13.86 -9.61
C LEU A 122 3.84 13.77 -9.04
N GLN A 123 4.73 13.04 -9.72
CA GLN A 123 6.12 12.84 -9.34
C GLN A 123 6.86 14.17 -9.14
N VAL A 124 6.68 15.13 -10.06
CA VAL A 124 7.27 16.48 -9.93
C VAL A 124 6.75 17.17 -8.67
N LYS A 125 5.43 17.20 -8.48
CA LYS A 125 4.79 17.84 -7.31
C LYS A 125 5.18 17.17 -6.00
N ALA A 126 5.25 15.84 -5.97
CA ALA A 126 5.63 15.06 -4.80
C ALA A 126 7.10 15.28 -4.46
N THR A 127 7.99 15.33 -5.47
CA THR A 127 9.40 15.66 -5.27
C THR A 127 9.56 17.07 -4.68
N GLN A 128 8.83 18.05 -5.22
CA GLN A 128 8.80 19.42 -4.66
C GLN A 128 8.24 19.47 -3.23
N ALA A 129 7.31 18.57 -2.90
CA ALA A 129 6.75 18.41 -1.55
C ALA A 129 7.66 17.63 -0.58
N GLY A 130 8.81 17.12 -1.05
CA GLY A 130 9.79 16.41 -0.22
C GLY A 130 9.75 14.88 -0.31
N LEU A 131 9.11 14.29 -1.32
CA LEU A 131 9.19 12.85 -1.57
C LEU A 131 10.64 12.48 -1.87
N ASN A 132 11.18 11.56 -1.08
CA ASN A 132 12.56 11.13 -1.22
C ASN A 132 12.77 10.29 -2.51
N MET A 133 14.03 10.22 -2.96
CA MET A 133 14.40 9.54 -4.19
C MET A 133 14.11 8.03 -4.17
N GLU A 134 14.22 7.39 -3.01
CA GLU A 134 13.98 5.95 -2.84
C GLU A 134 12.50 5.60 -3.04
N SER A 135 11.60 6.29 -2.34
CA SER A 135 10.14 6.12 -2.49
C SER A 135 9.69 6.40 -3.93
N ARG A 136 10.27 7.41 -4.57
CA ARG A 136 10.00 7.71 -5.99
C ARG A 136 10.44 6.57 -6.89
N HIS A 137 11.69 6.12 -6.74
CA HIS A 137 12.25 5.04 -7.55
C HIS A 137 11.49 3.72 -7.36
N LYS A 138 11.09 3.42 -6.12
CA LYS A 138 10.27 2.24 -5.81
C LYS A 138 8.92 2.30 -6.54
N PHE A 139 8.27 3.47 -6.56
CA PHE A 139 7.01 3.65 -7.29
C PHE A 139 7.20 3.45 -8.81
N ASP A 140 8.26 4.04 -9.39
CA ASP A 140 8.63 3.86 -10.80
C ASP A 140 8.80 2.37 -11.15
N GLN A 141 9.60 1.65 -10.36
CA GLN A 141 9.85 0.22 -10.56
C GLN A 141 8.59 -0.64 -10.44
N SER A 142 7.71 -0.34 -9.47
CA SER A 142 6.44 -1.07 -9.34
C SER A 142 5.53 -0.81 -10.54
N LEU A 143 5.52 0.41 -11.08
CA LEU A 143 4.72 0.77 -12.25
C LEU A 143 5.24 0.10 -13.53
N ASP A 144 6.56 -0.01 -13.69
CA ASP A 144 7.17 -0.75 -14.80
C ASP A 144 6.79 -2.24 -14.74
N ARG A 145 6.90 -2.87 -13.57
CA ARG A 145 6.49 -4.28 -13.37
C ARG A 145 5.01 -4.51 -13.67
N LEU A 146 4.14 -3.58 -13.27
CA LEU A 146 2.71 -3.64 -13.61
C LEU A 146 2.49 -3.51 -15.12
N THR A 147 3.26 -2.66 -15.78
CA THR A 147 3.23 -2.50 -17.24
C THR A 147 3.57 -3.82 -17.93
N ASP A 148 4.65 -4.46 -17.50
CA ASP A 148 5.08 -5.76 -18.05
C ASP A 148 4.03 -6.85 -17.84
N SER A 149 3.43 -6.95 -16.65
CA SER A 149 2.42 -7.97 -16.36
C SER A 149 1.14 -7.79 -17.19
N ILE A 150 0.70 -6.55 -17.40
CA ILE A 150 -0.46 -6.23 -18.23
C ILE A 150 -0.17 -6.54 -19.71
N ASN A 151 1.02 -6.19 -20.20
CA ASN A 151 1.43 -6.49 -21.58
C ASN A 151 1.54 -7.99 -21.83
N ALA A 152 2.02 -8.74 -20.83
CA ALA A 152 2.06 -10.20 -20.85
C ALA A 152 0.68 -10.86 -20.70
N LYS A 153 -0.38 -10.08 -20.47
CA LYS A 153 -1.75 -10.57 -20.21
C LYS A 153 -1.80 -11.63 -19.10
N ASN A 154 -0.98 -11.45 -18.07
CA ASN A 154 -0.91 -12.38 -16.96
C ASN A 154 -1.73 -11.84 -15.79
N THR A 155 -2.93 -12.38 -15.59
CA THR A 155 -3.89 -11.91 -14.57
C THR A 155 -3.35 -12.03 -13.15
N GLU A 156 -2.76 -13.18 -12.80
CA GLU A 156 -2.20 -13.44 -11.47
C GLU A 156 -1.05 -12.48 -11.15
N ASN A 157 -0.13 -12.28 -12.09
CA ASN A 157 0.94 -11.31 -11.90
C ASN A 157 0.39 -9.89 -11.87
N THR A 158 -0.61 -9.56 -12.69
CA THR A 158 -1.19 -8.22 -12.73
C THR A 158 -1.79 -7.81 -11.39
N ILE A 159 -2.57 -8.68 -10.73
CA ILE A 159 -3.11 -8.33 -9.40
C ILE A 159 -1.99 -8.13 -8.38
N ILE A 160 -0.96 -8.98 -8.38
CA ILE A 160 0.18 -8.86 -7.46
C ILE A 160 0.97 -7.56 -7.71
N LYS A 161 1.26 -7.23 -8.98
CA LYS A 161 2.01 -6.03 -9.34
C LYS A 161 1.22 -4.75 -9.10
N ALA A 162 -0.10 -4.79 -9.24
CA ALA A 162 -0.96 -3.66 -8.89
C ALA A 162 -1.00 -3.43 -7.37
N ILE A 163 -1.02 -4.51 -6.56
CA ILE A 163 -0.89 -4.42 -5.09
C ILE A 163 0.49 -3.87 -4.70
N GLU A 164 1.58 -4.32 -5.34
CA GLU A 164 2.94 -3.78 -5.13
C GLU A 164 3.06 -2.29 -5.51
N LEU A 165 2.33 -1.82 -6.51
CA LEU A 165 2.24 -0.39 -6.84
C LEU A 165 1.48 0.39 -5.76
N TYR A 166 0.42 -0.21 -5.20
CA TYR A 166 -0.41 0.42 -4.16
C TYR A 166 0.38 0.74 -2.87
N ASP A 167 1.38 -0.09 -2.56
CA ASP A 167 2.29 0.07 -1.40
C ASP A 167 3.03 1.42 -1.39
N GLY A 168 3.12 2.14 -2.51
CA GLY A 168 3.78 3.45 -2.56
C GLY A 168 2.89 4.64 -2.18
N PHE A 169 1.57 4.44 -2.03
CA PHE A 169 0.64 5.56 -1.86
C PHE A 169 0.72 6.23 -0.48
N ASP A 170 1.11 5.52 0.56
CA ASP A 170 1.30 6.09 1.90
C ASP A 170 2.42 7.15 1.90
N SER A 171 3.56 6.82 1.27
CA SER A 171 4.75 7.66 1.17
C SER A 171 4.46 8.91 0.37
N ILE A 172 3.70 8.78 -0.72
CA ILE A 172 3.25 9.93 -1.52
C ILE A 172 2.22 10.76 -0.74
N ALA A 173 1.26 10.14 -0.05
CA ALA A 173 0.27 10.88 0.74
C ALA A 173 0.92 11.66 1.89
N GLN A 174 1.98 11.12 2.50
CA GLN A 174 2.65 11.70 3.65
C GLN A 174 3.29 13.06 3.35
N VAL A 175 3.68 13.35 2.11
CA VAL A 175 4.29 14.65 1.76
C VAL A 175 3.27 15.75 1.48
N PHE A 176 1.98 15.42 1.43
CA PHE A 176 0.90 16.38 1.21
C PHE A 176 0.04 16.61 2.46
N ASN A 177 -0.72 17.70 2.43
CA ASN A 177 -1.87 17.90 3.29
C ASN A 177 -3.05 17.11 2.71
N THR A 178 -3.52 16.09 3.43
CA THR A 178 -4.58 15.18 2.98
C THR A 178 -5.58 14.93 4.11
N PRO A 179 -6.90 14.85 3.80
CA PRO A 179 -7.90 14.49 4.79
C PRO A 179 -7.83 13.01 5.19
N ILE A 180 -7.30 12.15 4.32
CA ILE A 180 -7.12 10.73 4.59
C ILE A 180 -5.71 10.52 5.15
N PRO A 181 -5.55 9.91 6.34
CA PRO A 181 -4.25 9.58 6.89
C PRO A 181 -3.41 8.69 5.97
N PRO A 182 -2.09 8.90 5.83
CA PRO A 182 -1.22 8.03 5.02
C PRO A 182 -1.34 6.53 5.36
N VAL A 183 -1.46 6.20 6.66
CA VAL A 183 -1.62 4.82 7.16
C VAL A 183 -2.89 4.12 6.66
N TYR A 184 -3.87 4.86 6.13
CA TYR A 184 -5.00 4.29 5.40
C TYR A 184 -4.54 3.45 4.19
N TYR A 185 -3.65 4.02 3.38
CA TYR A 185 -3.14 3.36 2.17
C TYR A 185 -2.31 2.13 2.55
N GLN A 186 -1.49 2.23 3.60
CA GLN A 186 -0.76 1.09 4.13
C GLN A 186 -1.71 -0.02 4.60
N THR A 187 -2.72 0.31 5.42
CA THR A 187 -3.70 -0.67 5.91
C THR A 187 -4.42 -1.37 4.76
N LYS A 188 -4.81 -0.62 3.72
CA LYS A 188 -5.46 -1.18 2.54
C LYS A 188 -4.51 -2.09 1.74
N TYR A 189 -3.25 -1.70 1.56
CA TYR A 189 -2.21 -2.56 0.98
C TYR A 189 -2.06 -3.87 1.76
N GLU A 190 -1.95 -3.80 3.08
CA GLU A 190 -1.80 -4.96 3.96
C GLU A 190 -2.96 -5.96 3.83
N ILE A 191 -4.20 -5.45 3.75
CA ILE A 191 -5.41 -6.26 3.46
C ILE A 191 -5.26 -7.02 2.14
N MET A 192 -4.92 -6.29 1.06
CA MET A 192 -4.80 -6.88 -0.27
C MET A 192 -3.66 -7.89 -0.34
N LYS A 193 -2.51 -7.59 0.29
CA LYS A 193 -1.35 -8.46 0.31
C LYS A 193 -1.61 -9.76 1.08
N ALA A 194 -2.25 -9.67 2.25
CA ALA A 194 -2.61 -10.84 3.06
C ALA A 194 -3.55 -11.77 2.27
N SER A 195 -4.57 -11.17 1.64
CA SER A 195 -5.51 -11.89 0.76
C SER A 195 -4.79 -12.56 -0.40
N ALA A 196 -3.92 -11.83 -1.10
CA ALA A 196 -3.24 -12.35 -2.28
C ALA A 196 -2.30 -13.52 -1.95
N LEU A 197 -1.57 -13.44 -0.82
CA LEU A 197 -0.75 -14.55 -0.33
C LEU A 197 -1.60 -15.79 -0.02
N ALA A 198 -2.71 -15.60 0.69
CA ALA A 198 -3.65 -16.68 1.01
C ALA A 198 -4.27 -17.31 -0.24
N MET A 199 -4.67 -16.50 -1.24
CA MET A 199 -5.18 -16.99 -2.52
C MET A 199 -4.14 -17.78 -3.33
N GLN A 200 -2.85 -17.49 -3.15
CA GLN A 200 -1.74 -18.28 -3.70
C GLN A 200 -1.43 -19.55 -2.89
N GLY A 201 -2.21 -19.87 -1.85
CA GLY A 201 -1.95 -20.99 -0.95
C GLY A 201 -0.79 -20.76 0.03
N LYS A 202 -0.23 -19.55 0.08
CA LYS A 202 0.88 -19.17 0.99
C LYS A 202 0.33 -18.78 2.36
N TRP A 203 -0.34 -19.72 3.01
CA TRP A 203 -1.09 -19.48 4.25
C TRP A 203 -0.25 -18.91 5.39
N GLU A 204 0.95 -19.43 5.61
CA GLU A 204 1.83 -18.94 6.69
C GLU A 204 2.33 -17.51 6.43
N GLU A 205 2.64 -17.19 5.17
CA GLU A 205 2.98 -15.81 4.79
C GLU A 205 1.77 -14.89 4.95
N GLY A 206 0.57 -15.33 4.56
CA GLY A 206 -0.68 -14.59 4.77
C GLY A 206 -0.98 -14.37 6.25
N LYS A 207 -0.74 -15.36 7.11
CA LYS A 207 -0.90 -15.26 8.57
C LYS A 207 0.10 -14.28 9.18
N LYS A 208 1.35 -14.29 8.71
CA LYS A 208 2.34 -13.27 9.08
C LYS A 208 1.88 -11.89 8.63
N GLN A 209 1.40 -11.75 7.40
CA GLN A 209 0.87 -10.48 6.88
C GLN A 209 -0.30 -9.96 7.72
N CYS A 210 -1.16 -10.84 8.23
CA CYS A 210 -2.22 -10.47 9.16
C CYS A 210 -1.73 -9.74 10.42
N GLN A 211 -0.54 -10.06 10.92
CA GLN A 211 0.05 -9.35 12.05
C GLN A 211 0.45 -7.92 11.65
N HIS A 212 0.95 -7.72 10.43
CA HIS A 212 1.26 -6.39 9.89
C HIS A 212 -0.03 -5.59 9.68
N MET A 213 -1.02 -6.18 9.00
CA MET A 213 -2.34 -5.60 8.80
C MET A 213 -2.99 -5.11 10.10
N LEU A 214 -2.98 -5.92 11.16
CA LEU A 214 -3.56 -5.55 12.46
C LEU A 214 -2.80 -4.39 13.13
N ARG A 215 -1.47 -4.30 12.97
CA ARG A 215 -0.69 -3.17 13.50
C ARG A 215 -1.05 -1.87 12.79
N GLU A 216 -1.07 -1.89 11.47
CA GLU A 216 -1.42 -0.70 10.68
C GLU A 216 -2.87 -0.27 10.92
N TRP A 217 -3.79 -1.23 11.02
CA TRP A 217 -5.17 -0.97 11.41
C TRP A 217 -5.26 -0.29 12.78
N ASN A 218 -4.56 -0.79 13.81
CA ASN A 218 -4.58 -0.17 15.13
C ASN A 218 -4.04 1.27 15.09
N THR A 219 -2.99 1.53 14.30
CA THR A 219 -2.47 2.88 14.08
C THR A 219 -3.49 3.80 13.41
N LEU A 220 -4.18 3.31 12.38
CA LEU A 220 -5.25 4.06 11.69
C LEU A 220 -6.44 4.32 12.61
N LYS A 221 -6.85 3.32 13.39
CA LYS A 221 -7.96 3.40 14.34
C LYS A 221 -7.75 4.49 15.38
N MET A 222 -6.52 4.67 15.87
CA MET A 222 -6.20 5.78 16.79
C MET A 222 -6.42 7.17 16.18
N GLN A 223 -6.39 7.29 14.85
CA GLN A 223 -6.60 8.53 14.13
C GLN A 223 -8.07 8.74 13.72
N ALA A 224 -8.95 7.79 14.04
CA ALA A 224 -10.36 7.78 13.69
C ALA A 224 -11.28 8.20 14.86
N ASP A 225 -10.76 8.97 15.83
CA ASP A 225 -11.46 9.39 17.05
C ASP A 225 -12.78 10.16 16.79
N LYS A 226 -12.84 10.92 15.70
CA LYS A 226 -14.01 11.69 15.29
C LYS A 226 -14.90 10.97 14.27
N ILE A 227 -14.50 9.79 13.82
CA ILE A 227 -15.24 9.00 12.84
C ILE A 227 -16.37 8.27 13.56
N ASP A 228 -17.47 8.02 12.83
CA ASP A 228 -18.58 7.21 13.33
C ASP A 228 -18.07 5.84 13.87
N ASN A 229 -18.39 5.55 15.14
CA ASN A 229 -17.91 4.36 15.84
C ASN A 229 -18.40 3.05 15.19
N GLN A 230 -19.57 3.05 14.54
CA GLN A 230 -20.08 1.89 13.81
C GLN A 230 -19.18 1.61 12.59
N VAL A 231 -18.76 2.63 11.84
CA VAL A 231 -17.84 2.47 10.69
C VAL A 231 -16.50 1.89 11.16
N VAL A 232 -15.94 2.44 12.26
CA VAL A 232 -14.69 1.94 12.84
C VAL A 232 -14.82 0.49 13.31
N SER A 233 -15.90 0.16 14.01
CA SER A 233 -16.15 -1.19 14.56
C SER A 233 -16.39 -2.23 13.46
N CYS A 234 -17.15 -1.88 12.42
CA CYS A 234 -17.35 -2.74 11.25
C CYS A 234 -16.02 -3.02 10.53
N THR A 235 -15.17 -1.99 10.40
CA THR A 235 -13.84 -2.15 9.79
C THR A 235 -12.96 -3.10 10.62
N ASP A 236 -12.89 -2.90 11.94
CA ASP A 236 -12.17 -3.77 12.88
C ASP A 236 -12.62 -5.24 12.77
N ALA A 237 -13.94 -5.47 12.79
CA ALA A 237 -14.53 -6.80 12.67
C ALA A 237 -14.18 -7.46 11.32
N SER A 238 -14.29 -6.72 10.22
CA SER A 238 -14.00 -7.26 8.87
C SER A 238 -12.53 -7.63 8.68
N ILE A 239 -11.59 -6.86 9.23
CA ILE A 239 -10.16 -7.17 9.19
C ILE A 239 -9.85 -8.43 10.00
N ARG A 240 -10.46 -8.58 11.19
CA ARG A 240 -10.31 -9.79 12.02
C ARG A 240 -10.92 -11.02 11.37
N ASP A 241 -12.07 -10.87 10.73
CA ASP A 241 -12.73 -11.93 9.99
C ASP A 241 -11.89 -12.41 8.80
N LEU A 242 -11.24 -11.49 8.08
CA LEU A 242 -10.28 -11.84 7.04
C LEU A 242 -9.13 -12.67 7.61
N CYS A 243 -8.53 -12.26 8.73
CA CYS A 243 -7.48 -13.06 9.36
C CYS A 243 -7.95 -14.44 9.80
N ARG A 244 -9.18 -14.56 10.31
CA ARG A 244 -9.77 -15.85 10.65
C ARG A 244 -9.94 -16.73 9.40
N ALA A 245 -10.38 -16.15 8.29
CA ALA A 245 -10.52 -16.88 7.03
C ALA A 245 -9.16 -17.39 6.50
N ILE A 246 -8.10 -16.59 6.64
CA ILE A 246 -6.73 -16.96 6.28
C ILE A 246 -6.22 -18.10 7.19
N ASP A 247 -6.42 -18.00 8.51
CA ASP A 247 -6.02 -19.03 9.48
C ASP A 247 -6.75 -20.36 9.22
N ASN A 248 -8.03 -20.28 8.84
CA ASN A 248 -8.85 -21.43 8.46
C ASN A 248 -8.56 -21.97 7.05
N LYS A 249 -7.60 -21.37 6.31
CA LYS A 249 -7.19 -21.78 4.96
C LYS A 249 -8.35 -21.86 3.95
N SER A 250 -9.35 -21.00 4.10
CA SER A 250 -10.55 -21.03 3.26
C SER A 250 -10.49 -19.97 2.17
N VAL A 251 -10.12 -20.38 0.94
CA VAL A 251 -10.01 -19.47 -0.22
C VAL A 251 -11.30 -18.69 -0.47
N GLY A 252 -12.46 -19.37 -0.42
CA GLY A 252 -13.76 -18.73 -0.61
C GLY A 252 -14.08 -17.68 0.46
N LEU A 253 -13.80 -17.99 1.73
CA LEU A 253 -13.99 -17.02 2.80
C LEU A 253 -12.98 -15.87 2.71
N VAL A 254 -11.73 -16.12 2.34
CA VAL A 254 -10.72 -15.07 2.13
C VAL A 254 -11.22 -14.08 1.08
N SER A 255 -11.68 -14.57 -0.07
CA SER A 255 -12.22 -13.71 -1.13
C SER A 255 -13.37 -12.82 -0.63
N ILE A 256 -14.37 -13.40 0.05
CA ILE A 256 -15.54 -12.66 0.53
C ILE A 256 -15.15 -11.65 1.62
N LYS A 257 -14.29 -12.05 2.56
CA LYS A 257 -13.87 -11.19 3.67
C LYS A 257 -12.94 -10.07 3.23
N THR A 258 -12.15 -10.28 2.18
CA THR A 258 -11.38 -9.21 1.53
C THR A 258 -12.30 -8.15 0.94
N ASP A 259 -13.32 -8.55 0.17
CA ASP A 259 -14.28 -7.60 -0.43
C ASP A 259 -14.96 -6.74 0.66
N ILE A 260 -15.41 -7.36 1.75
CA ILE A 260 -16.03 -6.66 2.88
C ILE A 260 -15.05 -5.72 3.59
N ALA A 261 -13.81 -6.15 3.82
CA ALA A 261 -12.79 -5.32 4.46
C ALA A 261 -12.46 -4.09 3.60
N ILE A 262 -12.32 -4.26 2.28
CA ILE A 262 -12.08 -3.15 1.34
C ILE A 262 -13.27 -2.20 1.28
N GLU A 263 -14.51 -2.71 1.29
CA GLU A 263 -15.71 -1.87 1.33
C GLU A 263 -15.76 -1.01 2.59
N ASN A 264 -15.47 -1.60 3.76
CA ASN A 264 -15.45 -0.87 5.03
C ASN A 264 -14.31 0.16 5.07
N MET A 265 -13.13 -0.16 4.54
CA MET A 265 -12.05 0.81 4.37
C MET A 265 -12.49 1.99 3.48
N ASN A 266 -13.17 1.73 2.35
CA ASN A 266 -13.64 2.81 1.50
C ASN A 266 -14.65 3.72 2.23
N LYS A 267 -15.59 3.15 3.01
CA LYS A 267 -16.50 3.93 3.87
C LYS A 267 -15.73 4.79 4.87
N LEU A 268 -14.73 4.22 5.52
CA LEU A 268 -13.86 4.93 6.46
C LEU A 268 -13.12 6.12 5.79
N SER A 269 -12.64 5.96 4.55
CA SER A 269 -12.03 7.05 3.78
C SER A 269 -13.01 8.20 3.51
N GLU A 270 -14.27 7.90 3.17
CA GLU A 270 -15.27 8.94 2.95
C GLU A 270 -15.58 9.72 4.24
N GLU A 271 -15.61 9.03 5.37
CA GLU A 271 -15.80 9.65 6.68
C GLU A 271 -14.64 10.58 7.06
N PHE A 272 -13.39 10.18 6.78
CA PHE A 272 -12.22 11.04 6.95
C PHE A 272 -12.33 12.34 6.14
N LYS A 273 -12.75 12.24 4.87
CA LYS A 273 -12.99 13.41 4.00
C LYS A 273 -14.09 14.30 4.58
N ARG A 274 -15.21 13.70 5.00
CA ARG A 274 -16.37 14.41 5.56
C ARG A 274 -16.01 15.20 6.81
N ASN A 275 -15.31 14.58 7.75
CA ASN A 275 -14.90 15.23 8.99
C ASN A 275 -13.88 16.36 8.79
N ASN A 276 -13.00 16.24 7.80
CA ASN A 276 -12.08 17.33 7.45
C ASN A 276 -12.84 18.56 6.91
N MET A 277 -13.92 18.35 6.16
CA MET A 277 -14.77 19.45 5.64
C MET A 277 -15.56 20.14 6.77
N THR A 278 -16.02 19.41 7.78
CA THR A 278 -16.79 19.97 8.90
C THR A 278 -15.91 20.69 9.94
N GLY A 279 -14.65 20.28 10.09
CA GLY A 279 -13.69 20.90 11.03
C GLY A 279 -13.02 22.19 10.53
N LYS A 280 -13.31 22.65 9.31
CA LYS A 280 -12.82 23.92 8.73
C LYS A 280 -13.81 25.10 8.91
N LYS A 281 -14.86 24.94 9.72
CA LYS A 281 -15.80 26.01 10.08
C LYS A 281 -15.43 26.67 11.41
#